data_AF-A0A381U3F1-F1
#
_entry.id   AF-A0A381U3F1-F1
#
_cell.length_a   1.000
_cell.length_b   1.000
_cell.length_c   1.000
_cell.angle_alpha   90.00
_cell.angle_beta   90.00
_cell.angle_gamma   90.00
#
_symmetry.space_group_name_H-M   'P 1'
#
loop_
_entity.id
_entity.type
_entity.pdbx_description
1 polymer ?
#
loop_
_entity_poly.entity_id
_entity_poly.type
_entity_poly.pdbx_seq_one_letter_code
_entity_poly.pdbx_strand_id
1 'polypeptide(L)' 'GRADLVALARPHLTDPHFTLKAAAHYGYTPQFWPEQYLAGKMQAERLAQQDNTRLQEILLANRPKSHND' A
#
# COMPACT_ATOMS: atom_id res chain seq x y z
N GLY A 1 -15.27 -3.34 13.76
CA GLY A 1 -14.02 -4.08 14.04
C GLY A 1 -14.26 -5.55 13.79
N ARG A 2 -13.64 -6.13 12.76
CA ARG A 2 -13.72 -7.58 12.50
C ARG A 2 -12.64 -8.37 13.23
N ALA A 3 -11.51 -7.72 13.55
CA ALA A 3 -10.40 -8.28 14.31
C ALA A 3 -9.55 -7.12 14.87
N ASP A 4 -8.87 -7.37 16.00
CA ASP A 4 -7.90 -6.44 16.60
C ASP A 4 -6.46 -6.76 16.18
N LEU A 5 -6.18 -8.02 15.81
CA LEU A 5 -4.89 -8.51 15.29
C LEU A 5 -5.11 -9.40 14.07
N VAL A 6 -4.24 -9.28 13.07
CA VAL A 6 -4.26 -10.10 11.84
C VAL A 6 -2.89 -10.76 11.66
N ALA A 7 -2.86 -12.09 11.67
CA ALA A 7 -1.65 -12.87 11.37
C ALA A 7 -1.53 -13.12 9.86
N LEU A 8 -0.33 -12.91 9.31
CA LEU A 8 -0.01 -13.07 7.90
C LEU A 8 1.05 -14.17 7.74
N ALA A 9 0.89 -15.04 6.73
CA ALA A 9 1.79 -16.17 6.48
C ALA A 9 2.35 -16.15 5.05
N ARG A 10 1.60 -16.69 4.07
CA ARG A 10 2.02 -16.75 2.66
C ARG A 10 2.50 -15.41 2.08
N PRO A 11 1.87 -14.25 2.38
CA PRO A 11 2.39 -12.96 1.90
C PRO A 11 3.85 -12.71 2.28
N HIS A 12 4.27 -13.10 3.48
CA HIS A 12 5.66 -12.93 3.95
C HIS A 12 6.64 -13.94 3.34
N LEU A 13 6.16 -15.10 2.87
CA LEU A 13 6.98 -16.06 2.13
C LEU A 13 7.32 -15.55 0.72
N THR A 14 6.38 -14.85 0.07
CA THR A 14 6.61 -14.25 -1.25
C THR A 14 7.34 -12.91 -1.17
N ASP A 15 7.11 -12.16 -0.09
CA ASP A 15 7.72 -10.87 0.15
C ASP A 15 7.92 -10.62 1.65
N PRO A 16 9.13 -10.83 2.19
CA PRO A 16 9.38 -10.64 3.62
C PRO A 16 9.20 -9.18 4.06
N HIS A 17 9.29 -8.22 3.12
CA HIS A 17 9.11 -6.80 3.39
C HIS A 17 7.67 -6.31 3.16
N PHE A 18 6.71 -7.23 3.04
CA PHE A 18 5.29 -6.93 2.85
C PHE A 18 4.79 -5.79 3.76
N THR A 19 5.11 -5.85 5.05
CA THR A 19 4.67 -4.85 6.04
C THR A 19 5.21 -3.45 5.74
N LEU A 20 6.44 -3.32 5.25
CA LEU A 20 7.03 -2.03 4.90
C LEU A 20 6.33 -1.41 3.67
N LYS A 21 6.04 -2.23 2.67
CA LYS A 21 5.30 -1.79 1.47
C LYS A 21 3.86 -1.44 1.81
N ALA A 22 3.21 -2.21 2.68
CA ALA A 22 1.86 -1.89 3.17
C ALA A 22 1.86 -0.56 3.92
N ALA A 23 2.83 -0.32 4.80
CA ALA A 23 2.96 0.96 5.49
C ALA A 23 3.11 2.13 4.51
N ALA A 24 3.94 2.00 3.48
CA ALA A 24 4.08 3.01 2.42
C ALA A 24 2.77 3.22 1.64
N HIS A 25 2.10 2.14 1.22
CA HIS A 25 0.83 2.19 0.48
C HIS A 25 -0.29 2.88 1.26
N TYR A 26 -0.37 2.66 2.58
CA TYR A 26 -1.37 3.30 3.44
C TYR A 26 -0.90 4.62 4.06
N GLY A 27 0.33 5.08 3.77
CA GLY A 27 0.89 6.31 4.35
C GLY A 27 1.14 6.24 5.86
N TYR A 28 1.32 5.04 6.43
CA TYR A 28 1.60 4.84 7.86
C TYR A 28 3.09 5.06 8.18
N THR A 29 3.45 6.30 8.49
CA THR A 29 4.83 6.72 8.75
C THR A 29 5.48 6.18 10.05
N PRO A 30 4.74 5.85 11.14
CA PRO A 30 5.34 5.34 12.37
C PRO A 30 5.95 3.93 12.28
N GLN A 31 5.76 3.23 11.15
CA GLN A 31 6.39 1.92 10.94
C GLN A 31 7.91 2.03 11.07
N PHE A 32 8.50 1.11 11.83
CA PHE A 32 9.95 0.99 11.94
C PHE A 32 10.57 0.47 10.63
N TRP A 33 11.67 1.08 10.23
CA TRP A 33 12.52 0.67 9.11
C TRP A 33 13.97 0.53 9.63
N PRO A 34 14.69 -0.53 9.25
CA PRO A 34 16.13 -0.61 9.49
C PRO A 34 16.85 0.62 8.91
N GLU A 35 17.88 1.10 9.61
CA GLU A 35 18.62 2.32 9.25
C GLU A 35 19.14 2.28 7.81
N GLN A 36 19.63 1.10 7.40
CA GLN A 36 20.16 0.83 6.06
C GLN A 36 19.13 1.04 4.94
N TYR A 37 17.83 1.03 5.27
CA TYR A 37 16.72 1.17 4.30
C TYR A 37 16.08 2.55 4.30
N LEU A 38 16.51 3.48 5.17
CA LEU A 38 15.91 4.82 5.25
C LEU A 38 16.03 5.62 3.95
N ALA A 39 17.13 5.45 3.21
CA ALA A 39 17.28 6.05 1.87
C ALA A 39 16.18 5.56 0.89
N GLY A 40 15.78 4.30 1.01
CA GLY A 40 14.71 3.69 0.20
C GLY A 40 13.30 4.04 0.70
N LYS A 41 13.13 4.38 1.97
CA LYS A 41 11.81 4.69 2.57
C LYS A 41 11.10 5.82 1.83
N MET A 42 11.75 6.97 1.69
CA MET A 42 11.17 8.14 1.01
C MET A 42 10.82 7.84 -0.45
N GLN A 43 11.62 7.01 -1.12
CA GLN A 43 11.32 6.57 -2.47
C GLN A 43 10.09 5.64 -2.50
N ALA A 44 10.02 4.66 -1.61
CA ALA A 44 8.91 3.73 -1.53
C ALA A 44 7.58 4.44 -1.25
N GLU A 45 7.55 5.38 -0.31
CA GLU A 45 6.36 6.18 0.01
C GLU A 45 5.87 6.99 -1.19
N ARG A 46 6.79 7.65 -1.91
CA ARG A 46 6.46 8.43 -3.10
C ARG A 46 5.92 7.57 -4.24
N LEU A 47 6.57 6.44 -4.51
CA LEU A 47 6.13 5.51 -5.55
C LEU A 47 4.76 4.92 -5.21
N ALA A 48 4.55 4.52 -3.96
CA ALA A 48 3.26 4.01 -3.50
C ALA A 48 2.14 5.04 -3.67
N GLN A 49 2.41 6.32 -3.36
CA GLN A 49 1.44 7.38 -3.59
C GLN A 49 1.11 7.56 -5.08
N GLN A 50 2.12 7.51 -5.96
CA GLN A 50 1.92 7.61 -7.41
C GLN A 50 1.11 6.43 -7.94
N ASP A 51 1.43 5.20 -7.51
CA ASP A 51 0.72 3.99 -7.90
C ASP A 51 -0.75 4.03 -7.44
N ASN A 52 -1.01 4.52 -6.22
CA ASN A 52 -2.37 4.71 -5.71
C ASN A 52 -3.17 5.71 -6.55
N THR A 53 -2.58 6.87 -6.87
CA THR A 53 -3.22 7.88 -7.72
C THR A 53 -3.54 7.29 -9.09
N ARG A 54 -2.57 6.61 -9.70
CA ARG A 54 -2.75 5.95 -11.00
C ARG A 54 -3.86 4.90 -10.95
N LEU A 55 -3.91 4.08 -9.89
CA LEU A 55 -4.95 3.08 -9.71
C LEU A 55 -6.33 3.74 -9.59
N GLN A 56 -6.44 4.83 -8.84
CA GLN A 56 -7.69 5.59 -8.72
C GLN A 56 -8.15 6.15 -10.07
N GLU A 57 -7.25 6.71 -10.86
CA GLU A 57 -7.56 7.19 -12.22
C GLU A 57 -8.09 6.07 -13.11
N ILE A 58 -7.41 4.91 -13.10
CA ILE A 58 -7.85 3.72 -13.85
C ILE A 58 -9.24 3.27 -13.39
N LEU A 59 -9.47 3.23 -12.08
CA LEU A 59 -10.77 2.85 -11.52
C LEU A 59 -11.86 3.83 -11.95
N LEU A 60 -11.60 5.14 -11.89
CA LEU A 60 -12.53 6.18 -12.33
C LEU A 60 -12.86 6.07 -13.82
N ALA A 61 -11.85 5.86 -14.67
CA ALA A 61 -12.04 5.68 -16.11
C ALA A 61 -12.86 4.43 -16.45
N ASN A 62 -12.72 3.36 -15.66
CA ASN A 62 -13.44 2.10 -15.83
C ASN A 62 -14.80 2.05 -15.12
N ARG A 63 -15.24 3.12 -14.44
CA ARG A 63 -16.54 3.12 -13.76
C ARG A 63 -17.65 2.90 -14.79
N PRO A 64 -18.48 1.85 -14.64
CA PRO A 64 -19.60 1.64 -15.54
C PRO A 64 -20.60 2.78 -15.39
N LYS A 65 -21.32 3.09 -16.48
CA LYS A 65 -22.47 3.99 -16.40
C LYS A 65 -23.50 3.39 -15.42
N SER A 66 -23.91 4.19 -14.44
CA SER A 66 -25.01 3.82 -13.55
C SER A 66 -26.31 3.88 -14.35
N HIS A 67 -27.25 2.98 -14.06
CA HIS A 67 -28.56 2.92 -14.73
C HIS A 67 -29.44 4.17 -14.41
N ASN A 68 -29.10 4.97 -13.40
CA ASN A 68 -29.91 6.13 -12.98
C ASN A 68 -29.59 7.46 -13.69
N ASP A 69 -28.91 7.44 -14.85
CA ASP A 69 -28.76 8.59 -15.75
C ASP A 69 -29.61 8.42 -17.02
#